data_AF-A0A821HZM4-F1
#
_entry.id   AF-A0A821HZM4-F1
#
_cell.length_a   1.000
_cell.length_b   1.000
_cell.length_c   1.000
_cell.angle_alpha   90.00
_cell.angle_beta   90.00
_cell.angle_gamma   90.00
#
_symmetry.space_group_name_H-M   'P 1'
#
loop_
_entity.id
_entity.type
_entity.pdbx_description
1 polymer ?
#
loop_
_entity_poly.entity_id
_entity_poly.type
_entity_poly.pdbx_seq_one_letter_code
_entity_poly.pdbx_strand_id
1 'polypeptide(L)'
;LRVTFQDEYAVSVGDDGLVILWKLQEVGVSKKEKETTYAEEILITKSDLEEKNSLIRELKQRVTELREENDYQLKLKEMNYAERIRDLTDKFMQEMENLKTKNTVITGEKEKEASKHAEQVHDLIEKQNKELQDLESSNNQKLMLEYEKYQDLQAKTQKTQEEYERQITELENRKEEEVTRQRMQYTAQLEKLKNDLILEREKNKQQSRDHEETKRQIEEDADEEILKLMQTHEQALIECKDENATLRNKSTTFQRKVKDLEESIKKKDTDLASLKNEESKLQNAIRGLKKDIEGLKKEIQERDETIQDKEKRIYDLKRKNQELEKFKFVLDYKIKELKKQIEPREIEIKEMKEQITN
;
A
#
# COMPACT_ATOMS: atom_id res chain seq x y z
N LEU A 1 47.94 -62.38 161.21
CA LEU A 1 48.48 -63.63 160.64
C LEU A 1 48.37 -64.70 161.73
N ARG A 2 47.60 -65.78 161.49
CA ARG A 2 47.36 -66.87 162.45
C ARG A 2 47.64 -68.21 161.77
N VAL A 3 48.34 -69.08 162.46
CA VAL A 3 48.66 -70.43 161.98
C VAL A 3 47.47 -71.35 162.25
N THR A 4 47.12 -72.20 161.28
CA THR A 4 46.04 -73.17 161.40
C THR A 4 46.40 -74.23 162.44
N PHE A 5 45.41 -74.80 163.12
CA PHE A 5 45.57 -75.71 164.26
C PHE A 5 46.49 -76.93 164.03
N GLN A 6 46.72 -77.33 162.78
CA GLN A 6 47.62 -78.43 162.42
C GLN A 6 49.04 -77.97 162.06
N ASP A 7 49.34 -76.68 162.23
CA ASP A 7 50.60 -76.00 161.91
C ASP A 7 51.13 -76.16 160.46
N GLU A 8 50.30 -76.69 159.55
CA GLU A 8 50.66 -76.88 158.14
C GLU A 8 50.56 -75.61 157.29
N TYR A 9 49.69 -74.66 157.68
CA TYR A 9 49.49 -73.42 156.94
C TYR A 9 49.35 -72.21 157.87
N ALA A 10 49.91 -71.07 157.48
CA ALA A 10 49.67 -69.78 158.12
C ALA A 10 48.74 -68.92 157.27
N VAL A 11 47.73 -68.31 157.89
CA VAL A 11 46.74 -67.50 157.20
C VAL A 11 46.85 -66.05 157.63
N SER A 12 46.94 -65.14 156.65
CA SER A 12 46.80 -63.71 156.87
C SER A 12 45.62 -63.15 156.12
N VAL A 13 44.89 -62.25 156.78
CA VAL A 13 43.76 -61.54 156.21
C VAL A 13 44.05 -60.05 156.30
N GLY A 14 43.89 -59.33 155.18
CA GLY A 14 43.94 -57.87 155.12
C GLY A 14 42.57 -57.24 155.41
N ASP A 15 42.53 -55.97 155.83
CA ASP A 15 41.30 -55.26 156.20
C ASP A 15 40.33 -55.03 155.02
N ASP A 16 40.77 -55.32 153.80
CA ASP A 16 39.99 -55.33 152.55
C ASP A 16 39.33 -56.70 152.25
N GLY A 17 39.46 -57.67 153.16
CA GLY A 17 38.83 -58.99 153.07
C GLY A 17 39.61 -60.01 152.23
N LEU A 18 40.81 -59.69 151.76
CA LEU A 18 41.64 -60.62 151.00
C LEU A 18 42.37 -61.59 151.95
N VAL A 19 42.23 -62.90 151.71
CA VAL A 19 42.81 -63.96 152.53
C VAL A 19 43.91 -64.70 151.76
N ILE A 20 45.12 -64.76 152.33
CA ILE A 20 46.28 -65.46 151.75
C ILE A 20 46.71 -66.59 152.70
N LEU A 21 46.88 -67.80 152.13
CA LEU A 21 47.30 -69.03 152.80
C LEU A 21 48.74 -69.40 152.41
N TRP A 22 49.61 -69.53 153.41
CA TRP A 22 51.02 -69.87 153.27
C TRP A 22 51.27 -71.29 153.77
N LYS A 23 51.86 -72.18 152.97
CA LYS A 23 52.18 -73.56 153.38
C LYS A 23 53.55 -73.60 154.08
N LEU A 24 53.60 -74.13 155.31
CA LEU A 24 54.80 -74.26 156.13
C LEU A 24 55.36 -75.69 156.03
N GLN A 25 56.69 -75.84 155.86
CA GLN A 25 57.35 -77.16 155.70
C GLN A 25 58.59 -77.21 156.61
N GLU A 26 58.53 -78.03 157.68
CA GLU A 26 59.55 -78.05 158.76
C GLU A 26 60.60 -79.17 158.64
N VAL A 27 61.84 -78.85 159.07
CA VAL A 27 62.98 -79.77 159.15
C VAL A 27 63.20 -80.16 160.62
N GLY A 28 62.95 -81.44 160.93
CA GLY A 28 63.67 -82.15 161.99
C GLY A 28 63.04 -82.21 163.39
N VAL A 29 62.47 -83.39 163.64
CA VAL A 29 62.51 -84.17 164.90
C VAL A 29 61.55 -83.78 166.03
N SER A 30 60.60 -84.71 166.20
CA SER A 30 59.96 -85.12 167.43
C SER A 30 59.03 -84.11 168.11
N LYS A 31 57.76 -84.49 168.18
CA LYS A 31 57.23 -85.07 169.43
C LYS A 31 55.88 -85.73 169.19
N LYS A 32 55.76 -86.91 169.77
CA LYS A 32 54.51 -87.63 169.99
C LYS A 32 53.48 -86.70 170.66
N GLU A 33 52.28 -86.67 170.12
CA GLU A 33 51.07 -86.57 170.92
C GLU A 33 50.21 -87.76 170.48
N LYS A 34 50.36 -88.91 171.16
CA LYS A 34 49.37 -89.38 172.14
C LYS A 34 47.95 -89.07 171.67
N GLU A 35 47.28 -90.12 171.20
CA GLU A 35 45.82 -90.21 171.22
C GLU A 35 45.33 -89.63 172.55
N THR A 36 44.83 -88.40 172.52
CA THR A 36 43.86 -87.95 173.50
C THR A 36 42.55 -88.60 173.09
N THR A 37 42.35 -89.81 173.59
CA THR A 37 41.02 -90.38 173.84
C THR A 37 40.27 -89.40 174.75
N TYR A 38 39.76 -88.31 174.19
CA TYR A 38 38.53 -87.73 174.71
C TYR A 38 37.48 -88.81 174.47
N ALA A 39 36.81 -89.26 175.53
CA ALA A 39 35.74 -90.21 175.39
C ALA A 39 34.75 -89.67 174.35
N GLU A 40 34.57 -90.39 173.24
CA GLU A 40 33.42 -90.27 172.32
C GLU A 40 32.12 -90.73 173.00
N GLU A 41 32.05 -90.57 174.32
CA GLU A 41 30.86 -90.77 175.12
C GLU A 41 30.19 -89.41 175.25
N ILE A 42 29.38 -89.11 174.25
CA ILE A 42 28.34 -88.11 174.42
C ILE A 42 27.31 -88.75 175.34
N LEU A 43 27.35 -88.39 176.63
CA LEU A 43 26.28 -88.65 177.59
C LEU A 43 25.07 -87.79 177.22
N ILE A 44 24.41 -88.19 176.14
CA ILE A 44 23.09 -87.73 175.75
C ILE A 44 22.10 -88.70 176.37
N THR A 45 21.04 -88.18 176.96
CA THR A 45 19.97 -89.06 177.44
C THR A 45 19.33 -89.76 176.24
N LYS A 46 18.82 -90.98 176.41
CA LYS A 46 18.11 -91.67 175.31
C LYS A 46 16.99 -90.78 174.70
N SER A 47 16.42 -89.90 175.52
CA SER A 47 15.48 -88.84 175.12
C SER A 47 16.09 -87.86 174.11
N ASP A 48 17.25 -87.24 174.40
CA ASP A 48 17.80 -86.23 173.49
C ASP A 48 18.30 -86.85 172.17
N LEU A 49 18.76 -88.12 172.18
CA LEU A 49 19.13 -88.83 170.95
C LEU A 49 17.89 -89.15 170.10
N GLU A 50 16.80 -89.56 170.74
CA GLU A 50 15.52 -89.80 170.07
C GLU A 50 14.93 -88.49 169.50
N GLU A 51 15.03 -87.37 170.23
CA GLU A 51 14.64 -86.04 169.77
C GLU A 51 15.49 -85.57 168.59
N LYS A 52 16.83 -85.70 168.67
CA LYS A 52 17.72 -85.35 167.55
C LYS A 52 17.48 -86.24 166.33
N ASN A 53 17.24 -87.54 166.52
CA ASN A 53 16.88 -88.44 165.42
C ASN A 53 15.49 -88.14 164.84
N SER A 54 14.54 -87.68 165.65
CA SER A 54 13.24 -87.18 165.20
C SER A 54 13.41 -85.91 164.38
N LEU A 55 14.18 -84.94 164.89
CA LEU A 55 14.49 -83.69 164.19
C LEU A 55 15.24 -83.94 162.87
N ILE A 56 16.18 -84.89 162.84
CA ILE A 56 16.86 -85.28 161.60
C ILE A 56 15.89 -85.90 160.60
N ARG A 57 14.92 -86.71 161.05
CA ARG A 57 13.87 -87.26 160.18
C ARG A 57 12.97 -86.16 159.62
N GLU A 58 12.54 -85.23 160.46
CA GLU A 58 11.71 -84.10 160.06
C GLU A 58 12.46 -83.17 159.09
N LEU A 59 13.72 -82.85 159.36
CA LEU A 59 14.56 -82.07 158.46
C LEU A 59 14.79 -82.78 157.12
N LYS A 60 15.01 -84.10 157.13
CA LYS A 60 15.10 -84.89 155.89
C LYS A 60 13.79 -84.85 155.11
N GLN A 61 12.66 -84.98 155.79
CA GLN A 61 11.34 -84.86 155.18
C GLN A 61 11.11 -83.46 154.61
N ARG A 62 11.52 -82.41 155.33
CA ARG A 62 11.39 -81.03 154.85
C ARG A 62 12.29 -80.77 153.65
N VAL A 63 13.48 -81.36 153.61
CA VAL A 63 14.37 -81.29 152.44
C VAL A 63 13.79 -82.04 151.25
N THR A 64 13.16 -83.20 151.46
CA THR A 64 12.48 -83.92 150.36
C THR A 64 11.26 -83.14 149.85
N GLU A 65 10.45 -82.59 150.75
CA GLU A 65 9.30 -81.73 150.40
C GLU A 65 9.75 -80.48 149.65
N LEU A 66 10.78 -79.77 150.11
CA LEU A 66 11.31 -78.59 149.43
C LEU A 66 11.91 -78.93 148.07
N ARG A 67 12.50 -80.12 147.89
CA ARG A 67 12.97 -80.58 146.59
C ARG A 67 11.79 -80.84 145.65
N GLU A 68 10.78 -81.56 146.12
CA GLU A 68 9.56 -81.82 145.33
C GLU A 68 8.81 -80.54 144.97
N GLU A 69 8.72 -79.57 145.90
CA GLU A 69 8.11 -78.27 145.67
C GLU A 69 8.91 -77.43 144.65
N ASN A 70 10.26 -77.44 144.74
CA ASN A 70 11.11 -76.75 143.78
C ASN A 70 11.04 -77.40 142.39
N ASP A 71 11.08 -78.73 142.31
CA ASP A 71 10.92 -79.47 141.06
C ASP A 71 9.55 -79.22 140.42
N TYR A 72 8.50 -79.12 141.24
CA TYR A 72 7.16 -78.75 140.78
C TYR A 72 7.12 -77.31 140.24
N GLN A 73 7.68 -76.34 140.96
CA GLN A 73 7.77 -74.95 140.51
C GLN A 73 8.60 -74.81 139.23
N LEU A 74 9.68 -75.58 139.10
CA LEU A 74 10.51 -75.60 137.91
C LEU A 74 9.73 -76.13 136.70
N LYS A 75 9.03 -77.26 136.86
CA LYS A 75 8.14 -77.81 135.82
C LYS A 75 7.01 -76.84 135.45
N LEU A 76 6.42 -76.15 136.43
CA LEU A 76 5.37 -75.16 136.17
C LEU A 76 5.92 -73.97 135.36
N LYS A 77 7.12 -73.47 135.70
CA LYS A 77 7.79 -72.42 134.93
C LYS A 77 8.17 -72.90 133.53
N GLU A 78 8.72 -74.10 133.40
CA GLU A 78 9.01 -74.70 132.09
C GLU A 78 7.77 -74.82 131.22
N MET A 79 6.65 -75.27 131.81
CA MET A 79 5.37 -75.36 131.10
C MET A 79 4.87 -73.98 130.65
N ASN A 80 4.91 -72.97 131.54
CA ASN A 80 4.51 -71.61 131.20
C ASN A 80 5.42 -70.97 130.13
N TYR A 81 6.74 -71.20 130.20
CA TYR A 81 7.66 -70.71 129.18
C TYR A 81 7.47 -71.43 127.85
N ALA A 82 7.25 -72.74 127.87
CA ALA A 82 6.96 -73.52 126.66
C ALA A 82 5.65 -73.07 126.00
N GLU A 83 4.61 -72.81 126.77
CA GLU A 83 3.33 -72.27 126.27
C GLU A 83 3.52 -70.86 125.68
N ARG A 84 4.23 -69.97 126.38
CA ARG A 84 4.50 -68.61 125.87
C ARG A 84 5.35 -68.61 124.60
N ILE A 85 6.33 -69.51 124.51
CA ILE A 85 7.12 -69.70 123.28
C ILE A 85 6.22 -70.21 122.16
N ARG A 86 5.32 -71.16 122.43
CA ARG A 86 4.38 -71.68 121.44
C ARG A 86 3.46 -70.58 120.92
N ASP A 87 2.82 -69.83 121.81
CA ASP A 87 1.92 -68.72 121.43
C ASP A 87 2.62 -67.64 120.60
N LEU A 88 3.86 -67.29 120.96
CA LEU A 88 4.67 -66.35 120.18
C LEU A 88 5.02 -66.94 118.81
N THR A 89 5.40 -68.21 118.76
CA THR A 89 5.74 -68.90 117.50
C THR A 89 4.52 -68.97 116.58
N ASP A 90 3.34 -69.30 117.12
CA ASP A 90 2.09 -69.37 116.35
C ASP A 90 1.67 -67.99 115.83
N LYS A 91 1.82 -66.93 116.63
CA LYS A 91 1.57 -65.55 116.17
C LYS A 91 2.53 -65.15 115.05
N PHE A 92 3.82 -65.43 115.19
CA PHE A 92 4.79 -65.13 114.13
C PHE A 92 4.56 -65.97 112.88
N MET A 93 4.17 -67.24 113.01
CA MET A 93 3.80 -68.07 111.87
C MET A 93 2.55 -67.50 111.16
N GLN A 94 1.53 -67.08 111.90
CA GLN A 94 0.35 -66.43 111.32
C GLN A 94 0.70 -65.11 110.62
N GLU A 95 1.52 -64.25 111.23
CA GLU A 95 1.97 -63.00 110.61
C GLU A 95 2.79 -63.25 109.34
N MET A 96 3.68 -64.23 109.36
CA MET A 96 4.46 -64.64 108.19
C MET A 96 3.55 -65.14 107.06
N GLU A 97 2.57 -65.97 107.37
CA GLU A 97 1.63 -66.48 106.37
C GLU A 97 0.70 -65.38 105.83
N ASN A 98 0.28 -64.44 106.70
CA ASN A 98 -0.48 -63.25 106.30
C ASN A 98 0.34 -62.31 105.40
N LEU A 99 1.63 -62.13 105.68
CA LEU A 99 2.52 -61.33 104.84
C LEU A 99 2.79 -62.03 103.51
N LYS A 100 2.97 -63.35 103.52
CA LYS A 100 3.17 -64.15 102.31
C LYS A 100 1.94 -64.09 101.41
N THR A 101 0.74 -64.28 101.96
CA THR A 101 -0.52 -64.16 101.20
C THR A 101 -0.71 -62.74 100.65
N LYS A 102 -0.49 -61.69 101.46
CA LYS A 102 -0.51 -60.30 100.97
C LYS A 102 0.48 -60.08 99.82
N ASN A 103 1.70 -60.60 99.93
CA ASN A 103 2.71 -60.44 98.87
C ASN A 103 2.30 -61.18 97.59
N THR A 104 1.73 -62.38 97.70
CA THR A 104 1.17 -63.10 96.53
C THR A 104 0.00 -62.37 95.87
N VAL A 105 -0.87 -61.71 96.65
CA VAL A 105 -1.98 -60.91 96.11
C VAL A 105 -1.44 -59.65 95.41
N ILE A 106 -0.55 -58.90 96.06
CA ILE A 106 0.03 -57.67 95.50
C ILE A 106 0.81 -57.97 94.21
N THR A 107 1.56 -59.07 94.16
CA THR A 107 2.28 -59.49 92.94
C THR A 107 1.32 -59.88 91.83
N GLY A 108 0.27 -60.63 92.13
CA GLY A 108 -0.78 -60.96 91.15
C GLY A 108 -1.55 -59.74 90.64
N GLU A 109 -1.88 -58.79 91.51
CA GLU A 109 -2.52 -57.51 91.11
C GLU A 109 -1.58 -56.67 90.24
N LYS A 110 -0.30 -56.58 90.60
CA LYS A 110 0.71 -55.88 89.80
C LYS A 110 0.87 -56.50 88.42
N GLU A 111 0.94 -57.83 88.32
CA GLU A 111 1.02 -58.53 87.03
C GLU A 111 -0.24 -58.32 86.19
N LYS A 112 -1.42 -58.36 86.82
CA LYS A 112 -2.69 -58.12 86.13
C LYS A 112 -2.79 -56.69 85.58
N GLU A 113 -2.40 -55.68 86.37
CA GLU A 113 -2.39 -54.29 85.91
C GLU A 113 -1.30 -54.06 84.84
N ALA A 114 -0.12 -54.68 84.98
CA ALA A 114 0.91 -54.63 83.93
C ALA A 114 0.43 -55.24 82.61
N SER A 115 -0.29 -56.36 82.66
CA SER A 115 -0.88 -56.99 81.48
C SER A 115 -1.94 -56.11 80.83
N LYS A 116 -2.84 -55.50 81.61
CA LYS A 116 -3.86 -54.57 81.08
C LYS A 116 -3.23 -53.35 80.42
N HIS A 117 -2.22 -52.76 81.05
CA HIS A 117 -1.52 -51.61 80.46
C HIS A 117 -0.77 -51.98 79.19
N ALA A 118 -0.14 -53.16 79.14
CA ALA A 118 0.49 -53.66 77.92
C ALA A 118 -0.52 -53.84 76.78
N GLU A 119 -1.70 -54.40 77.06
CA GLU A 119 -2.78 -54.56 76.10
C GLU A 119 -3.34 -53.21 75.62
N GLN A 120 -3.58 -52.27 76.54
CA GLN A 120 -4.02 -50.91 76.19
C GLN A 120 -3.01 -50.18 75.29
N VAL A 121 -1.71 -50.31 75.59
CA VAL A 121 -0.65 -49.72 74.77
C VAL A 121 -0.61 -50.38 73.40
N HIS A 122 -0.74 -51.70 73.33
CA HIS A 122 -0.81 -52.44 72.07
C HIS A 122 -1.99 -51.97 71.20
N ASP A 123 -3.20 -51.92 71.76
CA ASP A 123 -4.40 -51.48 71.05
C ASP A 123 -4.28 -50.03 70.55
N LEU A 124 -3.62 -49.17 71.33
CA LEU A 124 -3.43 -47.76 70.97
C LEU A 124 -2.41 -47.62 69.83
N ILE A 125 -1.33 -48.41 69.85
CA ILE A 125 -0.35 -48.48 68.76
C ILE A 125 -1.01 -49.04 67.49
N GLU A 126 -1.80 -50.10 67.60
CA GLU A 126 -2.48 -50.70 66.44
C GLU A 126 -3.47 -49.73 65.79
N LYS A 127 -4.26 -49.00 66.60
CA LYS A 127 -5.15 -47.93 66.11
C LYS A 127 -4.36 -46.82 65.41
N GLN A 128 -3.30 -46.31 66.04
CA GLN A 128 -2.48 -45.25 65.44
C GLN A 128 -1.82 -45.68 64.13
N ASN A 129 -1.30 -46.91 64.07
CA ASN A 129 -0.71 -47.45 62.83
C ASN A 129 -1.75 -47.56 61.71
N LYS A 130 -2.96 -48.01 62.04
CA LYS A 130 -4.05 -48.08 61.07
C LYS A 130 -4.47 -46.69 60.58
N GLU A 131 -4.63 -45.72 61.48
CA GLU A 131 -4.95 -44.33 61.12
C GLU A 131 -3.86 -43.71 60.23
N LEU A 132 -2.58 -43.96 60.53
CA LEU A 132 -1.46 -43.54 59.69
C LEU A 132 -1.54 -44.17 58.29
N GLN A 133 -1.77 -45.47 58.21
CA GLN A 133 -1.88 -46.18 56.93
C GLN A 133 -3.07 -45.69 56.09
N ASP A 134 -4.23 -45.48 56.72
CA ASP A 134 -5.42 -44.97 56.05
C ASP A 134 -5.20 -43.53 55.55
N LEU A 135 -4.51 -42.69 56.35
CA LEU A 135 -4.17 -41.32 55.96
C LEU A 135 -3.15 -41.29 54.81
N GLU A 136 -2.11 -42.12 54.86
CA GLU A 136 -1.14 -42.27 53.78
C GLU A 136 -1.81 -42.75 52.48
N SER A 137 -2.67 -43.76 52.56
CA SER A 137 -3.43 -44.27 51.41
C SER A 137 -4.34 -43.20 50.82
N SER A 138 -5.09 -42.47 51.66
CA SER A 138 -5.97 -41.37 51.23
C SER A 138 -5.18 -40.24 50.55
N ASN A 139 -4.04 -39.86 51.11
CA ASN A 139 -3.19 -38.82 50.54
C ASN A 139 -2.55 -39.26 49.22
N ASN A 140 -2.07 -40.51 49.13
CA ASN A 140 -1.52 -41.07 47.89
C ASN A 140 -2.58 -41.13 46.79
N GLN A 141 -3.82 -41.51 47.12
CA GLN A 141 -4.92 -41.51 46.16
C GLN A 141 -5.24 -40.09 45.66
N LYS A 142 -5.28 -39.10 46.56
CA LYS A 142 -5.49 -37.69 46.17
C LYS A 142 -4.34 -37.18 45.28
N LEU A 143 -3.11 -37.54 45.60
CA LEU A 143 -1.94 -37.16 44.83
C LEU A 143 -2.00 -37.77 43.41
N MET A 144 -2.35 -39.05 43.27
CA MET A 144 -2.56 -39.71 41.98
C MET A 144 -3.62 -38.98 41.14
N LEU A 145 -4.78 -38.65 41.72
CA LEU A 145 -5.84 -37.93 41.02
C LEU A 145 -5.41 -36.52 40.57
N GLU A 146 -4.64 -35.80 41.39
CA GLU A 146 -4.10 -34.50 40.99
C GLU A 146 -3.02 -34.62 39.91
N TYR A 147 -2.21 -35.69 39.92
CA TYR A 147 -1.28 -35.98 38.83
C TYR A 147 -2.01 -36.28 37.51
N GLU A 148 -3.07 -37.08 37.53
CA GLU A 148 -3.89 -37.36 36.35
C GLU A 148 -4.52 -36.07 35.80
N LYS A 149 -5.14 -35.26 36.66
CA LYS A 149 -5.69 -33.95 36.26
C LYS A 149 -4.63 -33.02 35.68
N TYR A 150 -3.44 -33.01 36.27
CA TYR A 150 -2.33 -32.19 35.78
C TYR A 150 -1.87 -32.66 34.39
N GLN A 151 -1.73 -33.97 34.19
CA GLN A 151 -1.37 -34.53 32.88
C GLN A 151 -2.45 -34.23 31.82
N ASP A 152 -3.72 -34.40 32.15
CA ASP A 152 -4.84 -34.08 31.26
C ASP A 152 -4.87 -32.60 30.88
N LEU A 153 -4.65 -31.72 31.88
CA LEU A 153 -4.59 -30.29 31.65
C LEU A 153 -3.39 -29.94 30.76
N GLN A 154 -2.21 -30.50 31.03
CA GLN A 154 -1.00 -30.29 30.23
C GLN A 154 -1.21 -30.73 28.78
N ALA A 155 -1.76 -31.93 28.57
CA ALA A 155 -2.06 -32.44 27.23
C ALA A 155 -3.09 -31.57 26.50
N LYS A 156 -4.13 -31.12 27.19
CA LYS A 156 -5.15 -30.22 26.62
C LYS A 156 -4.55 -28.87 26.25
N THR A 157 -3.73 -28.28 27.12
CA THR A 157 -3.03 -27.02 26.85
C THR A 157 -2.10 -27.15 25.65
N GLN A 158 -1.29 -28.21 25.58
CA GLN A 158 -0.41 -28.45 24.45
C GLN A 158 -1.21 -28.59 23.14
N LYS A 159 -2.27 -29.39 23.14
CA LYS A 159 -3.13 -29.55 21.96
C LYS A 159 -3.74 -28.22 21.51
N THR A 160 -4.26 -27.41 22.43
CA THR A 160 -4.79 -26.09 22.09
C THR A 160 -3.72 -25.16 21.55
N GLN A 161 -2.50 -25.21 22.08
CA GLN A 161 -1.38 -24.41 21.60
C GLN A 161 -1.00 -24.81 20.17
N GLU A 162 -0.86 -26.12 19.89
CA GLU A 162 -0.59 -26.64 18.55
C GLU A 162 -1.70 -26.25 17.55
N GLU A 163 -2.96 -26.28 17.96
CA GLU A 163 -4.09 -25.82 17.13
C GLU A 163 -4.00 -24.32 16.82
N TYR A 164 -3.65 -23.47 17.79
CA TYR A 164 -3.47 -22.04 17.56
C TYR A 164 -2.26 -21.74 16.68
N GLU A 165 -1.12 -22.40 16.92
CA GLU A 165 0.08 -22.27 16.08
C GLU A 165 -0.24 -22.65 14.63
N ARG A 166 -0.96 -23.76 14.42
CA ARG A 166 -1.39 -24.18 13.09
C ARG A 166 -2.30 -23.15 12.41
N GLN A 167 -3.27 -22.58 13.15
CA GLN A 167 -4.14 -21.52 12.62
C GLN A 167 -3.37 -20.26 12.24
N ILE A 168 -2.40 -19.86 13.06
CA ILE A 168 -1.53 -18.71 12.78
C ILE A 168 -0.73 -18.96 11.51
N THR A 169 -0.04 -20.10 11.41
CA THR A 169 0.75 -20.45 10.21
C THR A 169 -0.12 -20.52 8.95
N GLU A 170 -1.34 -21.07 9.04
CA GLU A 170 -2.25 -21.13 7.89
C GLU A 170 -2.71 -19.73 7.46
N LEU A 171 -3.01 -18.83 8.40
CA LEU A 171 -3.38 -17.44 8.10
C LEU A 171 -2.20 -16.66 7.52
N GLU A 172 -0.99 -16.86 8.03
CA GLU A 172 0.24 -16.24 7.51
C GLU A 172 0.51 -16.69 6.07
N ASN A 173 0.43 -18.00 5.80
CA ASN A 173 0.60 -18.54 4.45
C ASN A 173 -0.46 -18.00 3.48
N ARG A 174 -1.74 -18.00 3.86
CA ARG A 174 -2.82 -17.44 3.02
C ARG A 174 -2.61 -15.96 2.71
N LYS A 175 -2.19 -15.18 3.72
CA LYS A 175 -1.86 -13.76 3.55
C LYS A 175 -0.68 -13.57 2.61
N GLU A 176 0.37 -14.38 2.75
CA GLU A 176 1.55 -14.32 1.89
C GLU A 176 1.24 -14.70 0.44
N GLU A 177 0.42 -15.74 0.22
CA GLU A 177 -0.10 -16.12 -1.09
C GLU A 177 -0.91 -14.98 -1.73
N GLU A 178 -1.81 -14.36 -0.97
CA GLU A 178 -2.64 -13.26 -1.47
C GLU A 178 -1.81 -12.01 -1.81
N VAL A 179 -0.85 -11.65 -0.95
CA VAL A 179 0.09 -10.55 -1.22
C VAL A 179 0.92 -10.86 -2.47
N THR A 180 1.40 -12.08 -2.62
CA THR A 180 2.17 -12.52 -3.79
C THR A 180 1.32 -12.44 -5.06
N ARG A 181 0.06 -12.92 -5.01
CA ARG A 181 -0.89 -12.82 -6.11
C ARG A 181 -1.16 -11.37 -6.52
N GLN A 182 -1.39 -10.48 -5.56
CA GLN A 182 -1.61 -9.05 -5.84
C GLN A 182 -0.34 -8.41 -6.43
N ARG A 183 0.83 -8.71 -5.88
CA ARG A 183 2.11 -8.24 -6.44
C ARG A 183 2.29 -8.70 -7.89
N MET A 184 2.02 -9.96 -8.20
CA MET A 184 2.09 -10.48 -9.57
C MET A 184 1.11 -9.76 -10.50
N GLN A 185 -0.14 -9.55 -10.07
CA GLN A 185 -1.14 -8.83 -10.86
C GLN A 185 -0.71 -7.39 -11.16
N TYR A 186 -0.27 -6.63 -10.16
CA TYR A 186 0.19 -5.25 -10.36
C TYR A 186 1.48 -5.17 -11.18
N THR A 187 2.39 -6.12 -11.00
CA THR A 187 3.62 -6.18 -11.80
C THR A 187 3.30 -6.43 -13.27
N ALA A 188 2.41 -7.38 -13.57
CA ALA A 188 1.97 -7.65 -14.93
C ALA A 188 1.24 -6.45 -15.57
N GLN A 189 0.39 -5.75 -14.80
CA GLN A 189 -0.27 -4.53 -15.28
C GLN A 189 0.74 -3.41 -15.58
N LEU A 190 1.73 -3.23 -14.71
CA LEU A 190 2.81 -2.25 -14.92
C LEU A 190 3.66 -2.58 -16.14
N GLU A 191 3.99 -3.85 -16.35
CA GLU A 191 4.70 -4.30 -17.56
C GLU A 191 3.89 -4.06 -18.83
N LYS A 192 2.59 -4.40 -18.82
CA LYS A 192 1.70 -4.12 -19.96
C LYS A 192 1.66 -2.62 -20.27
N LEU A 193 1.44 -1.78 -19.26
CA LEU A 193 1.40 -0.32 -19.43
C LEU A 193 2.74 0.24 -19.93
N LYS A 194 3.87 -0.29 -19.44
CA LYS A 194 5.20 0.09 -19.95
C LYS A 194 5.36 -0.27 -21.42
N ASN A 195 4.93 -1.47 -21.83
CA ASN A 195 5.00 -1.90 -23.22
C ASN A 195 4.11 -1.05 -24.13
N ASP A 196 2.87 -0.75 -23.70
CA ASP A 196 1.95 0.13 -24.43
C ASP A 196 2.53 1.55 -24.58
N LEU A 197 3.17 2.07 -23.52
CA LEU A 197 3.83 3.38 -23.57
C LEU A 197 5.03 3.39 -24.53
N ILE A 198 5.82 2.32 -24.58
CA ILE A 198 6.93 2.17 -25.52
C ILE A 198 6.39 2.17 -26.96
N LEU A 199 5.36 1.38 -27.23
CA LEU A 199 4.74 1.28 -28.55
C LEU A 199 4.19 2.63 -29.03
N GLU A 200 3.44 3.35 -28.17
CA GLU A 200 2.92 4.68 -28.52
C GLU A 200 4.05 5.70 -28.72
N ARG A 201 5.13 5.63 -27.94
CA ARG A 201 6.31 6.49 -28.18
C ARG A 201 6.99 6.19 -29.51
N GLU A 202 7.12 4.92 -29.90
CA GLU A 202 7.68 4.52 -31.20
C GLU A 202 6.77 4.98 -32.35
N LYS A 203 5.47 4.78 -32.22
CA LYS A 203 4.48 5.25 -33.19
C LYS A 203 4.50 6.77 -33.36
N ASN A 204 4.57 7.52 -32.26
CA ASN A 204 4.65 8.98 -32.32
C ASN A 204 5.97 9.46 -32.95
N LYS A 205 7.10 8.78 -32.66
CA LYS A 205 8.38 9.05 -33.33
C LYS A 205 8.31 8.77 -34.83
N GLN A 206 7.67 7.67 -35.23
CA GLN A 206 7.51 7.33 -36.64
C GLN A 206 6.61 8.36 -37.34
N GLN A 207 5.47 8.72 -36.75
CA GLN A 207 4.60 9.76 -37.29
C GLN A 207 5.31 11.11 -37.43
N SER A 208 6.15 11.50 -36.48
CA SER A 208 6.96 12.71 -36.56
C SER A 208 7.94 12.67 -37.73
N ARG A 209 8.59 11.51 -37.97
CA ARG A 209 9.49 11.32 -39.12
C ARG A 209 8.74 11.38 -40.44
N ASP A 210 7.59 10.70 -40.52
CA ASP A 210 6.75 10.69 -41.72
C ASP A 210 6.23 12.11 -42.04
N HIS A 211 5.86 12.89 -41.02
CA HIS A 211 5.46 14.29 -41.18
C HIS A 211 6.62 15.17 -41.66
N GLU A 212 7.81 14.98 -41.10
CA GLU A 212 9.01 15.74 -41.50
C GLU A 212 9.38 15.44 -42.96
N GLU A 213 9.33 14.17 -43.36
CA GLU A 213 9.57 13.75 -44.75
C GLU A 213 8.49 14.28 -45.70
N THR A 214 7.21 14.20 -45.32
CA THR A 214 6.10 14.75 -46.11
C THR A 214 6.25 16.26 -46.28
N LYS A 215 6.62 16.98 -45.21
CA LYS A 215 6.86 18.42 -45.26
C LYS A 215 8.01 18.74 -46.21
N ARG A 216 9.10 17.99 -46.12
CA ARG A 216 10.24 18.14 -47.03
C ARG A 216 9.86 17.93 -48.49
N GLN A 217 9.07 16.89 -48.79
CA GLN A 217 8.58 16.65 -50.16
C GLN A 217 7.71 17.79 -50.67
N ILE A 218 6.80 18.33 -49.84
CA ILE A 218 5.97 19.49 -50.21
C ILE A 218 6.82 20.74 -50.46
N GLU A 219 7.85 20.98 -49.65
CA GLU A 219 8.78 22.09 -49.85
C GLU A 219 9.58 21.93 -51.16
N GLU A 220 10.10 20.73 -51.44
CA GLU A 220 10.81 20.42 -52.69
C GLU A 220 9.89 20.58 -53.92
N ASP A 221 8.66 20.08 -53.88
CA ASP A 221 7.66 20.23 -54.95
C ASP A 221 7.27 21.70 -55.18
N ALA A 222 7.09 22.47 -54.11
CA ALA A 222 6.76 23.89 -54.19
C ALA A 222 7.93 24.70 -54.79
N ASP A 223 9.17 24.41 -54.38
CA ASP A 223 10.36 25.04 -54.95
C ASP A 223 10.50 24.71 -56.44
N GLU A 224 10.23 23.45 -56.84
CA GLU A 224 10.19 23.06 -58.25
C GLU A 224 9.11 23.80 -59.04
N GLU A 225 7.90 23.96 -58.48
CA GLU A 225 6.81 24.70 -59.11
C GLU A 225 7.17 26.18 -59.26
N ILE A 226 7.75 26.80 -58.24
CA ILE A 226 8.26 28.18 -58.28
C ILE A 226 9.30 28.31 -59.39
N LEU A 227 10.27 27.38 -59.47
CA LEU A 227 11.29 27.40 -60.52
C LEU A 227 10.68 27.27 -61.93
N LYS A 228 9.73 26.35 -62.13
CA LYS A 228 9.00 26.19 -63.39
C LYS A 228 8.23 27.47 -63.75
N LEU A 229 7.53 28.06 -62.78
CA LEU A 229 6.80 29.32 -62.97
C LEU A 229 7.74 30.47 -63.32
N MET A 230 8.87 30.61 -62.62
CA MET A 230 9.91 31.59 -62.94
C MET A 230 10.45 31.40 -64.35
N GLN A 231 10.76 30.18 -64.77
CA GLN A 231 11.23 29.89 -66.13
C GLN A 231 10.20 30.26 -67.19
N THR A 232 8.93 29.88 -66.99
CA THR A 232 7.86 30.23 -67.95
C THR A 232 7.64 31.74 -68.06
N HIS A 233 7.69 32.48 -66.94
CA HIS A 233 7.58 33.92 -66.95
C HIS A 233 8.80 34.62 -67.56
N GLU A 234 10.01 34.13 -67.29
CA GLU A 234 11.22 34.65 -67.93
C GLU A 234 11.16 34.43 -69.44
N GLN A 235 10.72 33.25 -69.89
CA GLN A 235 10.54 32.95 -71.30
C GLN A 235 9.48 33.84 -71.95
N ALA A 236 8.32 34.01 -71.31
CA ALA A 236 7.28 34.94 -71.79
C ALA A 236 7.77 36.40 -71.81
N LEU A 237 8.64 36.80 -70.88
CA LEU A 237 9.25 38.13 -70.87
C LEU A 237 10.22 38.32 -72.03
N ILE A 238 11.03 37.30 -72.35
CA ILE A 238 11.92 37.30 -73.52
C ILE A 238 11.09 37.41 -74.80
N GLU A 239 10.06 36.58 -74.96
CA GLU A 239 9.16 36.60 -76.11
C GLU A 239 8.49 37.97 -76.27
N CYS A 240 7.96 38.56 -75.19
CA CYS A 240 7.37 39.89 -75.22
C CYS A 240 8.39 40.99 -75.57
N LYS A 241 9.65 40.88 -75.08
CA LYS A 241 10.74 41.80 -75.46
C LYS A 241 11.07 41.68 -76.94
N ASP A 242 11.16 40.47 -77.48
CA ASP A 242 11.42 40.21 -78.89
C ASP A 242 10.28 40.74 -79.76
N GLU A 243 9.02 40.44 -79.41
CA GLU A 243 7.85 40.98 -80.08
C GLU A 243 7.86 42.51 -80.07
N ASN A 244 8.12 43.14 -78.93
CA ASN A 244 8.21 44.59 -78.82
C ASN A 244 9.36 45.15 -79.69
N ALA A 245 10.51 44.48 -79.74
CA ALA A 245 11.60 44.85 -80.64
C ALA A 245 11.18 44.75 -82.13
N THR A 246 10.47 43.68 -82.51
CA THR A 246 9.95 43.56 -83.89
C THR A 246 8.90 44.63 -84.22
N LEU A 247 7.99 44.93 -83.29
CA LEU A 247 6.99 45.98 -83.45
C LEU A 247 7.64 47.36 -83.52
N ARG A 248 8.69 47.60 -82.73
CA ARG A 248 9.49 48.83 -82.81
C ARG A 248 10.17 48.95 -84.16
N ASN A 249 10.80 47.88 -84.67
CA ASN A 249 11.40 47.86 -86.01
C ASN A 249 10.36 48.10 -87.11
N LYS A 250 9.19 47.46 -87.03
CA LYS A 250 8.05 47.70 -87.94
C LYS A 250 7.57 49.14 -87.85
N SER A 251 7.42 49.69 -86.65
CA SER A 251 7.01 51.08 -86.40
C SER A 251 8.03 52.07 -86.99
N THR A 252 9.32 51.85 -86.78
CA THR A 252 10.39 52.66 -87.42
C THR A 252 10.33 52.57 -88.95
N THR A 253 10.04 51.38 -89.50
CA THR A 253 9.86 51.19 -90.95
C THR A 253 8.61 51.92 -91.46
N PHE A 254 7.50 51.85 -90.72
CA PHE A 254 6.28 52.59 -91.05
C PHE A 254 6.48 54.10 -90.95
N GLN A 255 7.20 54.59 -89.94
CA GLN A 255 7.56 56.01 -89.84
C GLN A 255 8.37 56.49 -91.05
N ARG A 256 9.33 55.68 -91.55
CA ARG A 256 10.04 55.99 -92.80
C ARG A 256 9.07 56.04 -93.98
N LYS A 257 8.20 55.04 -94.14
CA LYS A 257 7.19 55.02 -95.22
C LYS A 257 6.24 56.21 -95.14
N VAL A 258 5.80 56.60 -93.94
CA VAL A 258 4.94 57.77 -93.74
C VAL A 258 5.68 59.02 -94.19
N LYS A 259 6.94 59.19 -93.81
CA LYS A 259 7.77 60.31 -94.24
C LYS A 259 7.97 60.35 -95.77
N ASP A 260 8.22 59.19 -96.39
CA ASP A 260 8.34 59.07 -97.85
C ASP A 260 7.02 59.45 -98.55
N LEU A 261 5.88 59.01 -98.01
CA LEU A 261 4.55 59.38 -98.50
C LEU A 261 4.27 60.87 -98.31
N GLU A 262 4.63 61.46 -97.17
CA GLU A 262 4.53 62.91 -96.92
C GLU A 262 5.36 63.71 -97.94
N GLU A 263 6.58 63.28 -98.25
CA GLU A 263 7.41 63.90 -99.28
C GLU A 263 6.80 63.75 -100.68
N SER A 264 6.20 62.59 -100.99
CA SER A 264 5.48 62.39 -102.25
C SER A 264 4.21 63.23 -102.35
N ILE A 265 3.45 63.39 -101.26
CA ILE A 265 2.26 64.25 -101.20
C ILE A 265 2.68 65.70 -101.43
N LYS A 266 3.73 66.19 -100.77
CA LYS A 266 4.26 67.54 -101.00
C LYS A 266 4.63 67.78 -102.47
N LYS A 267 5.26 66.81 -103.13
CA LYS A 267 5.54 66.87 -104.59
C LYS A 267 4.25 66.95 -105.41
N LYS A 268 3.27 66.10 -105.11
CA LYS A 268 1.97 66.12 -105.78
C LYS A 268 1.21 67.43 -105.55
N ASP A 269 1.31 68.03 -104.37
CA ASP A 269 0.72 69.33 -104.06
C ASP A 269 1.40 70.45 -104.85
N THR A 270 2.73 70.42 -105.01
CA THR A 270 3.44 71.37 -105.87
C THR A 270 3.05 71.23 -107.35
N ASP A 271 2.88 70.00 -107.84
CA ASP A 271 2.43 69.73 -109.20
C ASP A 271 0.98 70.21 -109.39
N LEU A 272 0.09 69.95 -108.42
CA LEU A 272 -1.29 70.45 -108.43
C LEU A 272 -1.37 71.97 -108.43
N ALA A 273 -0.49 72.64 -107.67
CA ALA A 273 -0.41 74.11 -107.67
C ALA A 273 0.03 74.66 -109.04
N SER A 274 1.02 74.01 -109.68
CA SER A 274 1.44 74.32 -111.05
C SER A 274 0.31 74.14 -112.06
N LEU A 275 -0.38 73.01 -112.02
CA LEU A 275 -1.50 72.70 -112.92
C LEU A 275 -2.68 73.63 -112.72
N LYS A 276 -3.05 73.98 -111.47
CA LYS A 276 -4.08 74.99 -111.19
C LYS A 276 -3.72 76.36 -111.76
N ASN A 277 -2.44 76.72 -111.72
CA ASN A 277 -1.98 78.00 -112.28
C ASN A 277 -2.08 78.00 -113.81
N GLU A 278 -1.80 76.86 -114.45
CA GLU A 278 -2.04 76.64 -115.88
C GLU A 278 -3.54 76.66 -116.23
N GLU A 279 -4.38 75.99 -115.43
CA GLU A 279 -5.84 75.99 -115.58
C GLU A 279 -6.38 77.43 -115.49
N SER A 280 -5.91 78.23 -114.54
CA SER A 280 -6.32 79.63 -114.41
C SER A 280 -5.95 80.48 -115.64
N LYS A 281 -4.75 80.27 -116.22
CA LYS A 281 -4.34 80.94 -117.46
C LYS A 281 -5.24 80.55 -118.64
N LEU A 282 -5.53 79.26 -118.80
CA LEU A 282 -6.41 78.75 -119.84
C LEU A 282 -7.86 79.25 -119.67
N GLN A 283 -8.39 79.28 -118.44
CA GLN A 283 -9.71 79.83 -118.15
C GLN A 283 -9.80 81.32 -118.49
N ASN A 284 -8.76 82.11 -118.23
CA ASN A 284 -8.71 83.52 -118.61
C ASN A 284 -8.68 83.70 -120.13
N ALA A 285 -7.94 82.86 -120.86
CA ALA A 285 -7.94 82.85 -122.32
C ALA A 285 -9.32 82.51 -122.90
N ILE A 286 -10.00 81.48 -122.36
CA ILE A 286 -11.36 81.11 -122.75
C ILE A 286 -12.35 82.25 -122.49
N ARG A 287 -12.20 82.97 -121.37
CA ARG A 287 -13.07 84.10 -121.02
C ARG A 287 -12.89 85.29 -121.98
N GLY A 288 -11.67 85.55 -122.43
CA GLY A 288 -11.38 86.53 -123.48
C GLY A 288 -12.04 86.16 -124.80
N LEU A 289 -11.80 84.94 -125.29
CA LEU A 289 -12.37 84.45 -126.55
C LEU A 289 -13.90 84.42 -126.55
N LYS A 290 -14.54 84.11 -125.41
CA LYS A 290 -16.01 84.19 -125.28
C LYS A 290 -16.53 85.61 -125.46
N LYS A 291 -15.82 86.61 -124.93
CA LYS A 291 -16.21 88.02 -125.03
C LYS A 291 -16.08 88.54 -126.47
N ASP A 292 -15.05 88.09 -127.19
CA ASP A 292 -14.86 88.40 -128.61
C ASP A 292 -15.98 87.79 -129.48
N ILE A 293 -16.37 86.54 -129.21
CA ILE A 293 -17.51 85.89 -129.89
C ILE A 293 -18.82 86.67 -129.65
N GLU A 294 -19.04 87.13 -128.42
CA GLU A 294 -20.26 87.88 -128.06
C GLU A 294 -20.28 89.27 -128.72
N GLY A 295 -19.12 89.92 -128.85
CA GLY A 295 -18.95 91.16 -129.63
C GLY A 295 -19.25 90.96 -131.12
N LEU A 296 -18.67 89.93 -131.74
CA LEU A 296 -18.91 89.60 -133.14
C LEU A 296 -20.38 89.23 -133.43
N LYS A 297 -21.06 88.57 -132.48
CA LYS A 297 -22.51 88.29 -132.61
C LYS A 297 -23.37 89.55 -132.63
N LYS A 298 -23.05 90.55 -131.80
CA LYS A 298 -23.74 91.86 -131.84
C LYS A 298 -23.50 92.58 -133.15
N GLU A 299 -22.28 92.55 -133.66
CA GLU A 299 -21.93 93.19 -134.93
C GLU A 299 -22.67 92.55 -136.13
N ILE A 300 -22.85 91.22 -136.10
CA ILE A 300 -23.69 90.51 -137.09
C ILE A 300 -25.15 90.94 -136.96
N GLN A 301 -25.70 91.02 -135.75
CA GLN A 301 -27.10 91.41 -135.53
C GLN A 301 -27.39 92.83 -136.04
N GLU A 302 -26.49 93.79 -135.78
CA GLU A 302 -26.63 95.17 -136.28
C GLU A 302 -26.57 95.23 -137.82
N ARG A 303 -25.74 94.38 -138.45
CA ARG A 303 -25.70 94.26 -139.91
C ARG A 303 -26.97 93.62 -140.47
N ASP A 304 -27.52 92.60 -139.82
CA ASP A 304 -28.77 91.96 -140.23
C ASP A 304 -29.95 92.94 -140.14
N GLU A 305 -30.06 93.75 -139.08
CA GLU A 305 -31.08 94.81 -138.98
C GLU A 305 -30.93 95.84 -140.12
N THR A 306 -29.70 96.24 -140.44
CA THR A 306 -29.41 97.15 -141.56
C THR A 306 -29.80 96.54 -142.91
N ILE A 307 -29.55 95.24 -143.10
CA ILE A 307 -29.96 94.50 -144.31
C ILE A 307 -31.49 94.48 -144.41
N GLN A 308 -32.18 94.17 -143.30
CA GLN A 308 -33.63 94.06 -143.27
C GLN A 308 -34.33 95.39 -143.62
N ASP A 309 -33.78 96.52 -143.15
CA ASP A 309 -34.25 97.85 -143.52
C ASP A 309 -34.04 98.16 -145.01
N LYS A 310 -32.90 97.75 -145.58
CA LYS A 310 -32.64 97.88 -147.02
C LYS A 310 -33.54 96.97 -147.87
N GLU A 311 -33.83 95.76 -147.41
CA GLU A 311 -34.77 94.84 -148.07
C GLU A 311 -36.20 95.39 -148.07
N LYS A 312 -36.67 95.96 -146.96
CA LYS A 312 -37.95 96.69 -146.91
C LYS A 312 -38.01 97.83 -147.92
N ARG A 313 -36.95 98.63 -147.99
CA ARG A 313 -36.83 99.73 -148.96
C ARG A 313 -36.91 99.22 -150.41
N ILE A 314 -36.27 98.09 -150.71
CA ILE A 314 -36.32 97.43 -152.02
C ILE A 314 -37.73 96.92 -152.32
N TYR A 315 -38.42 96.33 -151.35
CA TYR A 315 -39.79 95.83 -151.51
C TYR A 315 -40.76 96.96 -151.87
N ASP A 316 -40.69 98.08 -151.16
CA ASP A 316 -41.53 99.26 -151.43
C ASP A 316 -41.24 99.87 -152.81
N LEU A 317 -39.97 99.94 -153.21
CA LEU A 317 -39.57 100.39 -154.54
C LEU A 317 -40.05 99.43 -155.64
N LYS A 318 -39.98 98.11 -155.43
CA LYS A 318 -40.54 97.10 -156.35
C LYS A 318 -42.04 97.25 -156.53
N ARG A 319 -42.79 97.50 -155.45
CA ARG A 319 -44.24 97.72 -155.50
C ARG A 319 -44.60 98.99 -156.27
N LYS A 320 -43.88 100.10 -156.04
CA LYS A 320 -44.03 101.34 -156.82
C LYS A 320 -43.69 101.13 -158.31
N ASN A 321 -42.69 100.30 -158.61
CA ASN A 321 -42.31 100.00 -159.99
C ASN A 321 -43.39 99.16 -160.70
N GLN A 322 -44.01 98.19 -160.03
CA GLN A 322 -45.15 97.43 -160.58
C GLN A 322 -46.39 98.31 -160.83
N GLU A 323 -46.64 99.33 -160.01
CA GLU A 323 -47.70 100.31 -160.27
C GLU A 323 -47.40 101.15 -161.53
N LEU A 324 -46.15 101.57 -161.72
CA LEU A 324 -45.71 102.29 -162.92
C LEU A 324 -45.77 101.42 -164.19
N GLU A 325 -45.45 100.12 -164.10
CA GLU A 325 -45.63 99.18 -165.21
C GLU A 325 -47.11 99.00 -165.60
N LYS A 326 -48.04 98.99 -164.63
CA LYS A 326 -49.48 98.96 -164.92
C LYS A 326 -49.94 100.24 -165.62
N PHE A 327 -49.44 101.41 -165.22
CA PHE A 327 -49.70 102.66 -165.94
C PHE A 327 -49.13 102.64 -167.36
N LYS A 328 -47.92 102.11 -167.54
CA LYS A 328 -47.29 101.94 -168.86
C LYS A 328 -48.12 101.03 -169.77
N PHE A 329 -48.62 99.91 -169.26
CA PHE A 329 -49.43 98.97 -170.04
C PHE A 329 -50.76 99.57 -170.51
N VAL A 330 -51.43 100.36 -169.66
CA VAL A 330 -52.68 101.06 -170.01
C VAL A 330 -52.43 102.12 -171.09
N LEU A 331 -51.33 102.86 -171.00
CA LEU A 331 -50.96 103.87 -171.99
C LEU A 331 -50.52 103.25 -173.32
N ASP A 332 -49.74 102.16 -173.29
CA ASP A 332 -49.32 101.43 -174.50
C ASP A 332 -50.51 100.80 -175.22
N TYR A 333 -51.53 100.31 -174.50
CA TYR A 333 -52.77 99.82 -175.10
C TYR A 333 -53.54 100.95 -175.80
N LYS A 334 -53.63 102.13 -175.18
CA LYS A 334 -54.28 103.31 -175.77
C LYS A 334 -53.55 103.83 -177.01
N ILE A 335 -52.21 103.78 -177.02
CA ILE A 335 -51.38 104.12 -178.17
C ILE A 335 -51.56 103.13 -179.32
N LYS A 336 -51.64 101.81 -179.03
CA LYS A 336 -51.90 100.78 -180.05
C LYS A 336 -53.28 100.91 -180.70
N GLU A 337 -54.30 101.27 -179.92
CA GLU A 337 -55.67 101.46 -180.39
C GLU A 337 -55.79 102.66 -181.36
N LEU A 338 -55.08 103.76 -181.05
CA LEU A 338 -55.03 104.95 -181.92
C LEU A 338 -54.21 104.71 -183.20
N LYS A 339 -53.12 103.93 -183.15
CA LYS A 339 -52.33 103.58 -184.35
C LYS A 339 -53.09 102.68 -185.33
N LYS A 340 -53.94 101.76 -184.85
CA LYS A 340 -54.69 100.83 -185.69
C LYS A 340 -55.84 101.48 -186.50
N GLN A 341 -56.24 102.71 -186.15
CA GLN A 341 -57.24 103.48 -186.90
C GLN A 341 -56.64 104.34 -188.03
N ILE A 342 -55.32 104.54 -188.06
CA ILE A 342 -54.63 105.39 -189.05
C ILE A 342 -54.17 104.58 -190.28
N GLU A 343 -53.82 103.30 -190.08
CA GLU A 343 -53.21 102.45 -191.11
C GLU A 343 -54.10 102.15 -192.34
N PRO A 344 -55.43 101.98 -192.23
CA PRO A 344 -56.27 101.77 -193.42
C PRO A 344 -56.47 103.04 -194.26
N ARG A 345 -56.39 104.24 -193.67
CA ARG A 345 -56.59 105.52 -194.38
C ARG A 345 -55.37 105.98 -195.16
N GLU A 346 -54.16 105.65 -194.73
CA GLU A 346 -52.95 105.99 -195.50
C GLU A 346 -52.75 105.12 -196.74
N ILE A 347 -53.26 103.88 -196.74
CA ILE A 347 -53.16 102.97 -197.88
C ILE A 347 -54.15 103.36 -199.00
N GLU A 348 -55.39 103.77 -198.67
CA GLU A 348 -56.34 104.29 -199.68
C GLU A 348 -55.83 105.57 -200.36
N ILE A 349 -55.12 106.45 -199.63
CA ILE A 349 -54.50 107.65 -200.23
C ILE A 349 -53.36 107.26 -201.18
N LYS A 350 -52.70 106.12 -200.95
CA LYS A 350 -51.59 105.65 -201.78
C LYS A 350 -52.10 104.96 -203.05
N GLU A 351 -53.16 104.16 -202.96
CA GLU A 351 -53.75 103.47 -204.12
C GLU A 351 -54.48 104.43 -205.07
N MET A 352 -55.15 105.47 -204.56
CA MET A 352 -55.72 106.51 -205.46
C MET A 352 -54.67 107.38 -206.16
N LYS A 353 -53.41 107.37 -205.72
CA LYS A 353 -52.31 108.07 -206.41
C LYS A 353 -51.68 107.26 -207.56
N GLU A 354 -51.85 105.94 -207.59
CA GLU A 354 -51.23 105.08 -208.63
C GLU A 354 -52.13 104.79 -209.85
N GLN A 355 -53.39 105.22 -209.84
CA GLN A 355 -54.27 105.22 -211.05
C GLN A 355 -54.46 106.64 -211.66
N ILE A 356 -53.38 107.43 -211.66
CA ILE A 356 -53.16 108.56 -212.60
C ILE A 356 -52.04 108.21 -213.59
N THR A 357 -51.65 106.93 -213.69
CA THR A 357 -50.67 106.47 -214.70
C THR A 357 -51.21 105.32 -215.55
N ASN A 358 -52.51 105.36 -215.86
CA ASN A 358 -53.09 105.25 -217.21
C ASN A 358 -54.60 105.50 -217.20
#